data_AF-A0A0F8ZB56-F1
#
_entry.id   AF-A0A0F8ZB56-F1
#
_cell.length_a   1.000
_cell.length_b   1.000
_cell.length_c   1.000
_cell.angle_alpha   90.00
_cell.angle_beta   90.00
_cell.angle_gamma   90.00
#
_symmetry.space_group_name_H-M   'P 1'
#
loop_
_entity.id
_entity.type
_entity.pdbx_description
1 polymer ?
#
loop_
_entity_poly.entity_id
_entity_poly.type
_entity_poly.pdbx_seq_one_letter_code
_entity_poly.pdbx_strand_id
1 'polypeptide(L)'
;MSIAGSLRKVGINLRVGHLQIERPLTIKAGITLPIGIGTIYYLDITNGSNNNNGLSPSKAFATLAKAYTALTTLKNDVLVILYHGDAVALTAAFTWAKSSCHLVGVGGPQGGITKG
;
A
#
# COMPACT_ATOMS: atom_id res chain seq x y z
N MET A 1 11.49 -26.67 -27.77
CA MET A 1 11.91 -25.41 -27.10
C MET A 1 11.66 -25.57 -25.61
N SER A 2 12.58 -25.15 -24.73
CA SER A 2 12.33 -25.22 -23.28
C SER A 2 11.29 -24.18 -22.87
N ILE A 3 10.53 -24.48 -21.82
CA ILE A 3 9.54 -23.54 -21.27
C ILE A 3 10.22 -22.24 -20.82
N ALA A 4 11.40 -22.37 -20.21
CA ALA A 4 12.24 -21.24 -19.83
C ALA A 4 12.67 -20.38 -21.03
N GLY A 5 13.09 -21.01 -22.14
CA GLY A 5 13.47 -20.30 -23.36
C GLY A 5 12.29 -19.56 -24.01
N SER A 6 11.09 -20.10 -23.89
CA SER A 6 9.87 -19.48 -24.43
C SER A 6 9.39 -18.30 -23.57
N LEU A 7 9.46 -18.43 -22.25
CA LEU A 7 9.11 -17.36 -21.30
C LEU A 7 10.05 -16.16 -21.40
N ARG A 8 11.36 -16.39 -21.61
CA ARG A 8 12.34 -15.32 -21.80
C ARG A 8 12.03 -14.44 -23.01
N LYS A 9 11.50 -15.02 -24.10
CA LYS A 9 11.11 -14.27 -25.30
C LYS A 9 9.98 -13.26 -25.04
N VAL A 10 9.12 -13.53 -24.06
CA VAL A 10 8.06 -12.61 -23.62
C VAL A 10 8.47 -11.74 -22.42
N GLY A 11 9.77 -11.75 -22.05
CA GLY A 11 10.34 -10.94 -20.98
C GLY A 11 10.11 -11.50 -19.58
N ILE A 12 9.78 -12.79 -19.45
CA ILE A 12 9.61 -13.47 -18.16
C ILE A 12 10.84 -14.33 -17.88
N ASN A 13 11.57 -13.99 -16.83
CA ASN A 13 12.73 -14.73 -16.35
C ASN A 13 12.40 -15.40 -15.00
N LEU A 14 12.32 -16.73 -15.02
CA LEU A 14 12.21 -17.54 -13.82
C LEU A 14 13.60 -17.69 -13.19
N ARG A 15 13.81 -17.05 -12.04
CA ARG A 15 15.03 -17.17 -11.23
C ARG A 15 14.68 -17.81 -9.90
N VAL A 16 15.67 -18.38 -9.22
CA VAL A 16 15.46 -18.91 -7.87
C VAL A 16 15.11 -17.74 -6.94
N GLY A 17 13.99 -17.87 -6.22
CA GLY A 17 13.53 -16.88 -5.25
C GLY A 17 12.85 -15.63 -5.80
N HIS A 18 12.85 -15.40 -7.12
CA HIS A 18 12.10 -14.28 -7.72
C HIS A 18 11.71 -14.51 -9.18
N LEU A 19 10.56 -13.94 -9.54
CA LEU A 19 10.09 -13.79 -10.92
C LEU A 19 10.51 -12.41 -11.42
N GLN A 20 11.33 -12.35 -12.46
CA GLN A 20 11.72 -11.08 -13.08
C GLN A 20 10.92 -10.86 -14.36
N ILE A 21 10.28 -9.71 -14.48
CA ILE A 21 9.55 -9.27 -15.68
C ILE A 21 10.28 -8.05 -16.26
N GLU A 22 10.81 -8.19 -17.48
CA GLU A 22 11.63 -7.17 -18.16
C GLU A 22 10.79 -6.24 -19.07
N ARG A 23 9.46 -6.28 -18.90
CA ARG A 23 8.46 -5.52 -19.66
C ARG A 23 7.38 -4.99 -18.71
N PRO A 24 6.49 -4.07 -19.15
CA PRO A 24 5.39 -3.62 -18.32
C PRO A 24 4.53 -4.79 -17.82
N LEU A 25 4.20 -4.74 -16.54
CA LEU A 25 3.40 -5.74 -15.86
C LEU A 25 1.99 -5.20 -15.62
N THR A 26 0.98 -5.84 -16.22
CA THR A 26 -0.43 -5.56 -15.93
C THR A 26 -0.96 -6.63 -14.97
N ILE A 27 -1.32 -6.24 -13.74
CA ILE A 27 -1.93 -7.14 -12.75
C ILE A 27 -3.35 -6.67 -12.45
N LYS A 28 -4.33 -7.54 -12.69
CA LYS A 28 -5.76 -7.24 -12.49
C LYS A 28 -6.23 -7.40 -11.04
N ALA A 29 -5.46 -8.09 -10.20
CA ALA A 29 -5.84 -8.43 -8.83
C ALA A 29 -4.90 -7.83 -7.75
N GLY A 30 -4.09 -6.83 -8.11
CA GLY A 30 -3.16 -6.15 -7.20
C GLY A 30 -1.84 -6.91 -6.94
N ILE A 31 -0.93 -6.24 -6.23
CA ILE A 31 0.38 -6.77 -5.81
C ILE A 31 0.32 -7.00 -4.29
N THR A 32 0.51 -8.25 -3.85
CA THR A 32 0.63 -8.61 -2.42
C THR A 32 2.09 -8.88 -2.08
N LEU A 33 2.88 -7.82 -1.99
CA LEU A 33 4.29 -7.86 -1.59
C LEU A 33 4.55 -6.73 -0.59
N PRO A 34 5.55 -6.85 0.29
CA PRO A 34 6.01 -5.70 1.06
C PRO A 34 6.40 -4.56 0.09
N ILE A 35 5.70 -3.43 0.18
CA ILE A 35 6.06 -2.20 -0.50
C ILE A 35 7.22 -1.58 0.31
N GLY A 36 8.46 -1.85 -0.09
CA GLY A 36 9.66 -1.33 0.57
C GLY A 36 10.25 -2.27 1.63
N ILE A 37 11.28 -1.79 2.33
CA ILE A 37 12.01 -2.51 3.38
C ILE A 37 11.49 -2.24 4.80
N GLY A 38 10.57 -1.28 4.95
CA GLY A 38 9.98 -0.91 6.23
C GLY A 38 8.69 -1.67 6.56
N THR A 39 8.11 -1.33 7.71
CA THR A 39 6.85 -1.93 8.17
C THR A 39 5.67 -1.25 7.48
N ILE A 40 4.69 -2.04 7.05
CA ILE A 40 3.44 -1.52 6.50
C ILE A 40 2.41 -1.44 7.62
N TYR A 41 1.91 -0.23 7.84
CA TYR A 41 0.79 0.04 8.72
C TYR A 41 -0.45 0.42 7.92
N TYR A 42 -1.62 0.03 8.42
CA TYR A 42 -2.91 0.32 7.79
C TYR A 42 -3.73 1.28 8.64
N LEU A 43 -4.34 2.26 7.99
CA LEU A 43 -5.32 3.18 8.54
C LEU A 43 -6.67 2.92 7.87
N ASP A 44 -7.70 2.74 8.67
CA ASP A 44 -9.10 2.67 8.25
C ASP A 44 -9.92 3.49 9.22
N ILE A 45 -10.35 4.68 8.79
CA ILE A 45 -11.09 5.59 9.65
C ILE A 45 -12.53 5.14 9.90
N THR A 46 -13.08 4.28 9.04
CA THR A 46 -14.47 3.85 9.11
C THR A 46 -14.60 2.59 9.97
N ASN A 47 -13.70 1.61 9.80
CA ASN A 47 -13.78 0.30 10.48
C ASN A 47 -12.59 -0.02 11.40
N GLY A 48 -11.59 0.85 11.48
CA GLY A 48 -10.38 0.61 12.27
C GLY A 48 -10.58 0.80 13.78
N SER A 49 -9.53 0.52 14.54
CA SER A 49 -9.48 0.79 15.98
C SER A 49 -8.07 1.18 16.41
N ASN A 50 -7.94 2.18 17.28
CA ASN A 50 -6.63 2.57 17.84
C ASN A 50 -6.03 1.54 18.80
N ASN A 51 -6.81 0.52 19.19
CA ASN A 51 -6.34 -0.64 19.96
C ASN A 51 -5.76 -1.75 19.06
N ASN A 52 -5.92 -1.65 17.74
CA ASN A 52 -5.30 -2.58 16.81
C ASN A 52 -3.79 -2.32 16.69
N ASN A 53 -3.07 -3.27 16.09
CA ASN A 53 -1.63 -3.16 15.85
C ASN A 53 -1.27 -2.50 14.51
N GLY A 54 -2.24 -2.31 13.61
CA GLY A 54 -2.04 -1.69 12.30
C GLY A 54 -1.34 -2.58 11.28
N LEU A 55 -1.02 -3.85 11.57
CA LEU A 55 -0.15 -4.69 10.72
C LEU A 55 -0.90 -5.45 9.62
N SER A 56 -2.22 -5.29 9.53
CA SER A 56 -3.05 -5.86 8.47
C SER A 56 -4.27 -4.99 8.21
N PRO A 57 -4.90 -5.09 7.01
CA PRO A 57 -6.12 -4.34 6.71
C PRO A 57 -7.25 -4.55 7.72
N SER A 58 -7.45 -5.79 8.20
CA SER A 58 -8.49 -6.13 9.19
C SER A 58 -8.14 -5.70 10.63
N LYS A 59 -6.90 -5.27 10.86
CA LYS A 59 -6.39 -4.72 12.13
C LYS A 59 -5.81 -3.33 11.93
N ALA A 60 -6.46 -2.50 11.11
CA ALA A 60 -6.03 -1.13 10.86
C ALA A 60 -6.29 -0.20 12.07
N PHE A 61 -5.50 0.86 12.18
CA PHE A 61 -5.74 1.94 13.13
C PHE A 61 -6.98 2.76 12.72
N ALA A 62 -7.64 3.42 13.68
CA ALA A 62 -8.81 4.28 13.40
C ALA A 62 -8.45 5.74 13.07
N THR A 63 -7.25 6.19 13.47
CA THR A 63 -6.89 7.62 13.38
C THR A 63 -5.51 7.82 12.77
N LEU A 64 -5.37 8.89 11.98
CA LEU A 64 -4.08 9.27 11.39
C LEU A 64 -3.04 9.53 12.48
N ALA A 65 -3.41 10.18 13.58
CA ALA A 65 -2.51 10.44 14.70
C ALA A 65 -1.90 9.14 15.25
N LYS A 66 -2.74 8.14 15.55
CA LYS A 66 -2.25 6.84 16.05
C LYS A 66 -1.37 6.15 15.03
N ALA A 67 -1.79 6.10 13.77
CA ALA A 67 -1.02 5.46 12.72
C ALA A 67 0.35 6.13 12.49
N TYR A 68 0.39 7.47 12.54
CA TYR A 68 1.62 8.25 12.42
C TYR A 68 2.60 7.99 13.58
N THR A 69 2.10 7.77 14.81
CA THR A 69 2.99 7.39 15.93
C THR A 69 3.65 6.02 15.76
N ALA A 70 3.05 5.11 14.98
CA ALA A 70 3.63 3.80 14.71
C ALA A 70 4.81 3.86 13.72
N LEU A 71 4.89 4.92 12.90
CA LEU A 71 5.96 5.10 11.94
C LEU A 71 7.28 5.48 12.62
N THR A 72 8.36 4.86 12.17
CA THR A 72 9.72 5.14 12.62
C THR A 72 10.51 5.85 11.54
N THR A 73 11.06 7.03 11.86
CA THR A 73 11.90 7.81 10.96
C THR A 73 13.08 6.97 10.46
N LEU A 74 13.44 7.12 9.19
CA LEU A 74 14.55 6.40 8.53
C LEU A 74 14.36 4.89 8.43
N LYS A 75 13.12 4.39 8.48
CA LYS A 75 12.82 2.95 8.33
C LYS A 75 12.10 2.57 7.06
N ASN A 76 11.72 3.52 6.21
CA ASN A 76 10.91 3.28 5.01
C ASN A 76 9.55 2.65 5.35
N ASP A 77 9.02 2.97 6.53
CA ASP A 77 7.69 2.52 6.93
C ASP A 77 6.64 3.14 6.02
N VAL A 78 5.60 2.37 5.71
CA VAL A 78 4.52 2.78 4.81
C VAL A 78 3.21 2.81 5.59
N LEU A 79 2.53 3.93 5.56
CA LEU A 79 1.15 4.06 6.01
C LEU A 79 0.21 3.98 4.82
N VAL A 80 -0.57 2.90 4.75
CA VAL A 80 -1.60 2.68 3.75
C VAL A 80 -2.95 3.14 4.30
N ILE A 81 -3.60 4.08 3.61
CA ILE A 81 -4.94 4.56 3.94
C ILE A 81 -5.96 3.79 3.12
N LEU A 82 -6.74 2.95 3.81
CA LEU A 82 -7.87 2.23 3.27
C LEU A 82 -9.06 3.18 3.19
N TYR A 83 -9.74 3.18 2.03
CA TYR A 83 -10.93 3.98 1.82
C TYR A 83 -12.19 3.10 1.92
N HIS A 84 -13.09 3.45 2.84
CA HIS A 84 -14.37 2.76 3.05
C HIS A 84 -15.57 3.72 3.14
N GLY A 85 -15.51 4.85 2.45
CA GLY A 85 -16.62 5.81 2.39
C GLY A 85 -16.27 7.20 2.91
N ASP A 86 -15.35 7.28 3.86
CA ASP A 86 -15.01 8.55 4.51
C ASP A 86 -13.59 9.03 4.15
N ALA A 87 -13.42 10.34 4.06
CA ALA A 87 -12.10 10.97 3.97
C ALA A 87 -11.51 11.14 5.37
N VAL A 88 -10.17 11.08 5.48
CA VAL A 88 -9.48 11.35 6.75
C VAL A 88 -9.73 12.81 7.14
N ALA A 89 -10.63 13.01 8.10
CA ALA A 89 -10.95 14.32 8.63
C ALA A 89 -9.90 14.74 9.67
N LEU A 90 -9.26 15.89 9.44
CA LEU A 90 -8.32 16.49 10.37
C LEU A 90 -8.96 17.70 11.04
N THR A 91 -8.86 17.78 12.35
CA THR A 91 -9.36 18.92 13.14
C THR A 91 -8.36 20.09 13.19
N ALA A 92 -7.13 19.87 12.75
CA ALA A 92 -6.06 20.85 12.67
C ALA A 92 -5.08 20.49 11.55
N ALA A 93 -4.20 21.44 11.20
CA ALA A 93 -3.12 21.17 10.24
C ALA A 93 -2.24 20.01 10.71
N PHE A 94 -1.93 19.09 9.79
CA PHE A 94 -1.08 17.93 10.05
C PHE A 94 0.31 18.15 9.47
N THR A 95 1.33 18.10 10.32
CA THR A 95 2.73 18.26 9.93
C THR A 95 3.40 16.90 9.75
N TRP A 96 3.92 16.64 8.55
CA TRP A 96 4.73 15.45 8.29
C TRP A 96 6.20 15.69 8.67
N ALA A 97 6.64 15.11 9.78
CA ALA A 97 8.00 15.26 10.31
C ALA A 97 8.82 13.95 10.31
N LYS A 98 8.28 12.85 9.77
CA LYS A 98 8.95 11.55 9.69
C LYS A 98 9.69 11.41 8.35
N SER A 99 11.02 11.53 8.38
CA SER A 99 11.85 11.32 7.19
C SER A 99 11.87 9.85 6.76
N SER A 100 11.87 9.61 5.44
CA SER A 100 11.87 8.27 4.85
C SER A 100 10.75 7.38 5.37
N CYS A 101 9.55 7.94 5.48
CA CYS A 101 8.31 7.20 5.63
C CYS A 101 7.39 7.58 4.48
N HIS A 102 6.41 6.73 4.17
CA HIS A 102 5.53 6.92 3.02
C HIS A 102 4.07 6.90 3.46
N LEU A 103 3.25 7.73 2.83
CA LEU A 103 1.80 7.72 2.99
C LEU A 103 1.17 7.46 1.64
N VAL A 104 0.37 6.40 1.55
CA VAL A 104 -0.23 5.93 0.30
C VAL A 104 -1.73 5.78 0.50
N GLY A 105 -2.51 6.55 -0.25
CA GLY A 105 -3.95 6.33 -0.37
C GLY A 105 -4.24 5.24 -1.40
N VAL A 106 -5.01 4.22 -1.02
CA VAL A 106 -5.39 3.11 -1.92
C VAL A 106 -6.88 3.10 -2.28
N GLY A 107 -7.56 4.24 -2.19
CA GLY A 107 -8.94 4.40 -2.64
C GLY A 107 -9.05 4.50 -4.17
N GLY A 108 -10.02 3.79 -4.75
CA GLY A 108 -10.34 3.88 -6.19
C GLY A 108 -10.98 5.23 -6.54
N PRO A 109 -10.95 5.66 -7.82
CA PRO A 109 -11.62 6.87 -8.27
C PRO A 109 -13.12 6.78 -8.01
N GLN A 110 -13.66 7.76 -7.28
CA GLN A 110 -15.09 7.82 -6.93
C GLN A 110 -15.99 8.40 -8.02
N GLY A 111 -15.39 8.84 -9.13
CA GLY A 111 -16.12 9.17 -10.34
C GLY A 111 -16.34 7.90 -11.15
N GLY A 112 -17.45 7.20 -10.90
CA GLY A 112 -18.05 6.44 -12.00
C GLY A 112 -18.17 7.41 -13.18
N ILE A 113 -17.78 7.00 -14.38
CA ILE A 113 -17.99 7.80 -15.58
C ILE A 113 -19.51 7.96 -15.72
N THR A 114 -20.08 9.02 -15.16
CA THR A 114 -21.39 9.51 -15.56
C THR A 114 -21.20 10.05 -16.96
N LYS A 115 -21.51 9.20 -17.94
CA LYS A 115 -21.57 9.61 -19.33
C LYS A 115 -22.61 10.73 -19.43
N GLY A 116 -22.14 11.94 -19.72
CA GLY A 116 -22.98 12.99 -20.30
C GLY A 116 -23.36 12.66 -21.74
#